data_AF-A0A2S6GAW8-F1
#
_entry.id   AF-A0A2S6GAW8-F1
#
_cell.length_a   1.000
_cell.length_b   1.000
_cell.length_c   1.000
_cell.angle_alpha   90.00
_cell.angle_beta   90.00
_cell.angle_gamma   90.00
#
_symmetry.space_group_name_H-M   'P 1'
#
loop_
_entity.id
_entity.type
_entity.pdbx_description
1 polymer ?
#
loop_
_entity_poly.entity_id
_entity_poly.type
_entity_poly.pdbx_seq_one_letter_code
_entity_poly.pdbx_strand_id
1 'polypeptide(L)'
;MFPELKTVSLFLVTALAEIVGCYLPYLWLREGKSVWLLVPGALSLAAFAWLLSLHPTAAGRVYAAYGGVYIFMAILWLWAVDGIRPTVWDLVGSSVALLGMAIIIFAPRSS
;
A
#
# COMPACT_ATOMS: atom_id res chain seq x y z
N MET A 1 -10.21 22.33 6.46
CA MET A 1 -9.59 22.22 5.14
C MET A 1 -8.86 20.87 5.08
N PHE A 2 -9.57 19.87 4.55
CA PHE A 2 -9.17 18.49 4.17
C PHE A 2 -8.51 17.53 5.19
N PRO A 3 -9.21 17.11 6.26
CA PRO A 3 -8.81 15.93 7.03
C PRO A 3 -8.70 14.66 6.16
N GLU A 4 -9.47 14.56 5.06
CA GLU A 4 -9.43 13.40 4.15
C GLU A 4 -8.12 13.31 3.36
N LEU A 5 -7.54 14.43 2.93
CA LEU A 5 -6.28 14.45 2.18
C LEU A 5 -5.13 13.89 3.03
N LYS A 6 -5.14 14.21 4.33
CA LYS A 6 -4.17 13.71 5.28
C LYS A 6 -4.27 12.19 5.42
N THR A 7 -5.48 11.65 5.52
CA THR A 7 -5.71 10.20 5.57
C THR A 7 -5.29 9.50 4.27
N VAL A 8 -5.61 10.06 3.11
CA VAL A 8 -5.17 9.48 1.82
C VAL A 8 -3.64 9.50 1.71
N SER A 9 -3.00 10.62 2.05
CA SER A 9 -1.54 10.69 2.05
C SER A 9 -0.90 9.69 3.02
N LEU A 10 -1.52 9.46 4.18
CA LEU A 10 -1.07 8.46 5.14
C LEU A 10 -1.18 7.05 4.55
N PHE A 11 -2.29 6.70 3.89
CA PHE A 11 -2.43 5.41 3.21
C PHE A 11 -1.38 5.22 2.11
N LEU A 12 -1.09 6.25 1.32
CA LEU A 12 -0.07 6.18 0.25
C LEU A 12 1.33 5.93 0.82
N VAL A 13 1.73 6.67 1.86
CA VAL A 13 3.02 6.47 2.52
C VAL A 13 3.10 5.10 3.20
N THR A 14 2.00 4.65 3.80
CA THR A 14 1.89 3.32 4.41
C THR A 14 2.10 2.21 3.36
N ALA A 15 1.44 2.34 2.19
CA ALA A 15 1.57 1.38 1.11
C ALA A 15 2.98 1.35 0.51
N LEU A 16 3.58 2.52 0.33
CA LEU A 16 4.97 2.62 -0.13
C LEU A 16 5.94 1.94 0.84
N ALA A 17 5.76 2.16 2.15
CA ALA A 17 6.59 1.54 3.18
C ALA A 17 6.48 0.00 3.18
N GLU A 18 5.28 -0.54 2.98
CA GLU A 18 5.12 -1.99 2.84
C GLU A 18 5.79 -2.52 1.57
N ILE A 19 5.56 -1.88 0.42
CA ILE A 19 6.14 -2.31 -0.86
C ILE A 19 7.67 -2.31 -0.79
N VAL A 20 8.28 -1.24 -0.28
CA VAL A 20 9.73 -1.15 -0.09
C VAL A 20 10.22 -2.24 0.89
N GLY A 21 9.50 -2.42 1.99
CA GLY A 21 9.81 -3.42 3.01
C GLY A 21 9.83 -4.85 2.49
N CYS A 22 8.93 -5.17 1.55
CA CYS A 22 8.85 -6.48 0.89
C CYS A 22 9.80 -6.60 -0.31
N TYR A 23 10.07 -5.50 -1.02
CA TYR A 23 10.92 -5.48 -2.21
C TYR A 23 12.40 -5.66 -1.87
N LEU A 24 12.89 -5.08 -0.78
CA LEU A 24 14.30 -5.17 -0.39
C LEU A 24 14.76 -6.62 -0.08
N PRO A 25 14.00 -7.44 0.68
CA PRO A 25 14.27 -8.88 0.81
C PRO A 25 14.18 -9.64 -0.52
N TYR A 26 13.24 -9.26 -1.40
CA TYR A 26 13.13 -9.85 -2.73
C TYR A 26 14.42 -9.65 -3.54
N LEU A 27 15.00 -8.45 -3.53
CA LEU A 27 16.27 -8.16 -4.20
C LEU A 27 17.42 -9.03 -3.68
N TRP A 28 17.47 -9.29 -2.38
CA TRP A 28 18.48 -10.20 -1.81
C TRP A 28 18.26 -11.65 -2.27
N LEU A 29 17.04 -12.17 -2.11
CA LEU A 29 16.74 -13.58 -2.36
C LEU A 29 16.70 -13.95 -3.85
N ARG A 30 16.26 -13.04 -4.72
CA ARG A 30 16.01 -13.32 -6.14
C ARG A 30 17.06 -12.70 -7.07
N GLU A 31 17.62 -11.54 -6.71
CA GLU A 31 18.62 -10.86 -7.53
C GLU A 31 20.05 -10.96 -6.97
N GLY A 32 20.25 -11.70 -5.87
CA GLY A 32 21.58 -11.92 -5.29
C GLY A 32 22.23 -10.66 -4.73
N LYS A 33 21.44 -9.63 -4.40
CA LYS A 33 21.96 -8.38 -3.82
C LYS A 33 22.42 -8.59 -2.38
N SER A 34 22.98 -7.56 -1.77
CA SER A 34 23.54 -7.66 -0.42
C SER A 34 22.48 -7.99 0.64
N VAL A 35 22.81 -8.90 1.57
CA VAL A 35 21.97 -9.21 2.76
C VAL A 35 21.72 -7.98 3.63
N TRP A 36 22.57 -6.96 3.53
CA TRP A 36 22.40 -5.69 4.23
C TRP A 36 21.11 -4.96 3.88
N LEU A 37 20.45 -5.30 2.77
CA LEU A 37 19.12 -4.77 2.40
C LEU A 37 17.99 -5.24 3.34
N LEU A 38 18.21 -6.31 4.12
CA LEU A 38 17.23 -6.77 5.11
C LEU A 38 17.02 -5.76 6.25
N VAL A 39 18.06 -5.01 6.62
CA VAL A 39 17.97 -4.00 7.69
C VAL A 39 17.01 -2.86 7.31
N PRO A 40 17.20 -2.14 6.17
CA PRO A 40 16.23 -1.14 5.75
C PRO A 40 14.86 -1.75 5.40
N GLY A 41 14.80 -2.99 4.91
CA GLY A 41 13.52 -3.69 4.68
C GLY A 41 12.73 -3.89 5.97
N ALA A 42 13.37 -4.41 7.02
CA ALA A 42 12.74 -4.60 8.33
C ALA A 42 12.31 -3.28 8.97
N LEU A 43 13.13 -2.23 8.86
CA LEU A 43 12.77 -0.88 9.33
C LEU A 43 11.56 -0.32 8.58
N SER A 44 11.47 -0.56 7.27
CA SER A 44 10.33 -0.14 6.46
C SER A 44 9.04 -0.86 6.86
N LEU A 45 9.11 -2.18 7.13
CA LEU A 45 7.96 -2.95 7.62
C LEU A 45 7.53 -2.52 9.04
N ALA A 46 8.48 -2.21 9.92
CA ALA A 46 8.18 -1.64 11.23
C ALA A 46 7.49 -0.27 11.12
N ALA A 47 7.95 0.58 10.20
CA ALA A 47 7.32 1.86 9.90
C ALA A 47 5.91 1.68 9.32
N PHE A 48 5.69 0.71 8.43
CA PHE A 48 4.38 0.35 7.91
C PHE A 48 3.39 0.02 9.04
N ALA A 49 3.77 -0.89 9.95
CA ALA A 49 2.92 -1.28 11.07
C ALA A 49 2.58 -0.10 11.99
N TRP A 50 3.55 0.79 12.22
CA TRP A 50 3.35 2.02 12.98
C TRP A 50 2.38 2.98 12.28
N LEU A 51 2.59 3.26 10.99
CA LEU A 51 1.76 4.19 10.20
C LEU A 51 0.31 3.70 10.09
N LEU A 52 0.11 2.40 9.93
CA LEU A 52 -1.23 1.82 9.86
C LEU A 52 -2.00 2.02 11.18
N SER A 53 -1.30 1.94 12.32
CA SER A 53 -1.86 2.14 13.66
C SER A 53 -2.30 3.58 13.95
N LEU A 54 -1.85 4.56 13.15
CA LEU A 54 -2.23 5.97 13.30
C LEU A 54 -3.63 6.28 12.73
N HIS A 55 -4.28 5.33 12.06
CA HIS A 55 -5.61 5.54 11.48
C HIS A 55 -6.70 5.50 12.57
N PRO A 56 -7.55 6.52 12.70
CA PRO A 56 -8.51 6.67 13.80
C PRO A 56 -9.76 5.77 13.70
N THR A 57 -9.79 4.82 12.76
CA THR A 57 -10.95 3.95 12.49
C THR A 57 -10.68 2.51 12.90
N ALA A 58 -11.74 1.71 13.07
CA ALA A 58 -11.63 0.29 13.41
C ALA A 58 -10.62 -0.44 12.51
N ALA A 59 -9.68 -1.17 13.11
CA ALA A 59 -8.51 -1.75 12.43
C ALA A 59 -8.91 -2.57 11.18
N GLY A 60 -9.94 -3.40 11.26
CA GLY A 60 -10.40 -4.21 10.11
C GLY A 60 -10.83 -3.37 8.90
N ARG A 61 -11.43 -2.19 9.11
CA ARG A 61 -11.79 -1.27 8.02
C ARG A 61 -10.57 -0.54 7.47
N VAL A 62 -9.59 -0.23 8.32
CA VAL A 62 -8.29 0.32 7.89
C VAL A 62 -7.58 -0.67 6.98
N TYR A 63 -7.50 -1.95 7.37
CA TYR A 63 -6.89 -2.99 6.53
C TYR A 63 -7.60 -3.15 5.18
N ALA A 64 -8.93 -3.16 5.17
CA ALA A 64 -9.70 -3.30 3.94
C ALA A 64 -9.56 -2.07 3.02
N ALA A 65 -9.58 -0.87 3.59
CA ALA A 65 -9.33 0.37 2.86
C ALA A 65 -7.90 0.41 2.29
N TYR A 66 -6.93 0.09 3.15
CA TYR A 66 -5.52 0.02 2.82
C TYR A 66 -5.25 -0.93 1.64
N GLY A 67 -5.89 -2.10 1.61
CA GLY A 67 -5.70 -3.08 0.53
C GLY A 67 -6.00 -2.52 -0.86
N GLY A 68 -7.01 -1.65 -0.99
CA GLY A 68 -7.29 -0.97 -2.27
C GLY A 68 -6.16 -0.03 -2.70
N VAL A 69 -5.65 0.79 -1.77
CA VAL A 69 -4.51 1.68 -2.02
C VAL A 69 -3.23 0.89 -2.33
N TYR A 70 -3.01 -0.22 -1.62
CA TYR A 70 -1.88 -1.11 -1.84
C TYR A 70 -1.87 -1.67 -3.25
N ILE A 71 -3.00 -2.19 -3.74
CA ILE A 71 -3.10 -2.72 -5.11
C ILE A 71 -2.77 -1.63 -6.13
N PHE A 72 -3.32 -0.43 -5.97
CA PHE A 72 -3.02 0.70 -6.85
C PHE A 72 -1.53 1.09 -6.81
N MET A 73 -0.92 1.18 -5.62
CA MET A 73 0.50 1.46 -5.47
C MET A 73 1.39 0.35 -6.05
N ALA A 74 1.01 -0.91 -5.92
CA ALA A 74 1.75 -2.03 -6.49
C ALA A 74 1.78 -1.97 -8.03
N ILE A 75 0.67 -1.59 -8.68
CA ILE A 75 0.63 -1.39 -10.14
C ILE A 75 1.47 -0.17 -10.56
N LEU A 76 1.48 0.91 -9.78
CA LEU A 76 2.38 2.04 -10.04
C LEU A 76 3.86 1.65 -9.85
N TRP A 77 4.17 0.82 -8.86
CA TRP A 77 5.52 0.31 -8.61
C TRP A 77 5.99 -0.58 -9.76
N LEU A 78 5.13 -1.49 -10.24
CA LEU A 78 5.36 -2.32 -11.41
C LEU A 78 5.76 -1.46 -12.62
N TRP A 79 5.10 -0.32 -12.81
CA TRP A 79 5.41 0.58 -13.91
C TRP A 79 6.70 1.38 -13.69
N ALA A 80 6.87 1.97 -12.51
CA ALA A 80 7.92 2.94 -12.25
C ALA A 80 9.27 2.31 -11.89
N VAL A 81 9.25 1.21 -11.12
CA VAL A 81 10.46 0.56 -10.59
C VAL A 81 10.80 -0.69 -11.41
N ASP A 82 9.81 -1.55 -11.68
CA ASP A 82 10.05 -2.76 -12.47
C ASP A 82 10.08 -2.47 -13.98
N GLY A 83 9.65 -1.28 -14.40
CA GLY A 83 9.66 -0.83 -15.80
C GLY A 83 8.64 -1.53 -16.70
N ILE A 84 7.70 -2.28 -16.13
CA ILE A 84 6.70 -3.06 -16.84
C ILE A 84 5.43 -2.22 -17.01
N ARG A 85 5.05 -1.92 -18.25
CA ARG A 85 3.83 -1.14 -18.51
C ARG A 85 2.59 -1.90 -18.04
N PRO A 86 1.73 -1.30 -17.19
CA PRO A 86 0.48 -1.92 -16.75
C PRO A 86 -0.40 -2.28 -17.94
N THR A 87 -0.96 -3.48 -17.91
CA THR A 87 -1.93 -3.92 -18.89
C THR A 87 -3.31 -3.33 -18.58
N VAL A 88 -4.22 -3.40 -19.55
CA VAL A 88 -5.62 -3.01 -19.34
C VAL A 88 -6.24 -3.80 -18.17
N TRP A 89 -5.86 -5.07 -18.00
CA TRP A 89 -6.33 -5.91 -16.90
C TRP A 89 -5.83 -5.43 -15.54
N ASP A 90 -4.58 -4.97 -15.45
CA ASP A 90 -4.02 -4.40 -14.22
C ASP A 90 -4.78 -3.12 -13.81
N LEU A 91 -5.07 -2.26 -14.80
CA LEU A 91 -5.81 -1.01 -14.58
C LEU A 91 -7.26 -1.29 -14.16
N VAL A 92 -7.93 -2.26 -14.79
CA VAL A 92 -9.30 -2.65 -14.41
C VAL A 92 -9.31 -3.26 -13.02
N GLY A 93 -8.39 -4.19 -12.73
CA GLY A 93 -8.28 -4.82 -11.40
C GLY A 93 -8.00 -3.80 -10.30
N SER A 94 -7.08 -2.88 -10.53
CA SER A 94 -6.78 -1.78 -9.61
C SER A 94 -7.99 -0.86 -9.40
N SER A 95 -8.72 -0.53 -10.47
CA SER A 95 -9.94 0.28 -10.37
C SER A 95 -11.02 -0.40 -9.54
N VAL A 96 -11.23 -1.70 -9.74
CA VAL A 96 -12.20 -2.50 -8.96
C VAL A 96 -11.79 -2.57 -7.49
N ALA A 97 -10.50 -2.74 -7.19
CA ALA A 97 -9.99 -2.74 -5.83
C ALA A 97 -10.22 -1.39 -5.12
N LEU A 98 -9.96 -0.27 -5.81
CA LEU A 98 -10.24 1.08 -5.30
C LEU A 98 -11.74 1.31 -5.08
N LEU A 99 -12.60 0.81 -5.97
CA LEU A 99 -14.05 0.87 -5.78
C LEU A 99 -14.49 0.05 -4.56
N GLY A 100 -13.95 -1.15 -4.36
CA GLY A 100 -14.21 -1.95 -3.17
C GLY A 100 -13.81 -1.23 -1.87
N MET A 101 -12.62 -0.63 -1.85
CA MET A 101 -12.18 0.26 -0.77
C MET A 101 -13.17 1.41 -0.54
N ALA A 102 -13.59 2.10 -1.60
CA ALA A 102 -14.51 3.24 -1.51
C ALA A 102 -15.84 2.82 -0.89
N ILE A 103 -16.39 1.68 -1.28
CA ILE A 103 -17.62 1.12 -0.68
C ILE A 103 -17.44 0.95 0.84
N ILE A 104 -16.30 0.40 1.29
CA ILE A 104 -16.06 0.12 2.71
C ILE A 104 -15.88 1.41 3.52
N ILE A 105 -15.20 2.42 2.97
CA ILE A 105 -14.96 3.70 3.65
C ILE A 105 -16.24 4.53 3.73
N PHE A 106 -16.96 4.63 2.61
CA PHE A 106 -18.12 5.50 2.44
C PHE A 106 -19.47 4.84 2.75
N ALA A 107 -19.48 3.55 3.14
CA ALA A 107 -20.69 2.87 3.57
C ALA A 107 -21.44 3.69 4.64
N PRO A 108 -22.74 4.01 4.42
CA PRO A 108 -23.53 4.77 5.37
C PRO A 108 -23.62 4.02 6.70
N ARG A 109 -23.35 4.74 7.79
CA ARG A 109 -23.36 4.20 9.13
C ARG A 109 -24.72 4.55 9.72
N SER A 110 -25.62 3.57 9.83
CA SER A 110 -26.80 3.74 10.67
C SER A 110 -26.31 4.04 12.08
N SER A 111 -26.62 5.24 12.57
CA SER A 111 -26.42 5.62 13.97
C SER A 111 -27.20 4.71 14.90
#